data_AF-A0A9P8PQ11-F1
#
_entry.id   AF-A0A9P8PQ11-F1
#
_cell.length_a   1.000
_cell.length_b   1.000
_cell.length_c   1.000
_cell.angle_alpha   90.00
_cell.angle_beta   90.00
_cell.angle_gamma   90.00
#
_symmetry.space_group_name_H-M   'P 1'
#
loop_
_entity.id
_entity.type
_entity.pdbx_description
1 polymer ?
#
loop_
_entity_poly.entity_id
_entity_poly.type
_entity_poly.pdbx_seq_one_letter_code
_entity_poly.pdbx_strand_id
1 'polypeptide(L)'
;MSMFKTLQSNPGIITFYKSSIASKNHDLLHLLKLNQHPKTQDLSTTVQSFWSRLTKGDESKKSSGIRYDLEEIEDGRLPTYDQLKLILSYSNLNNDSIIKQTFPKFQKINGIYLLPDENKLDDYKDWFNPPLIVDWDKSIIAKDLEGLKKLLEPYQQ
;
A
#
# COMPACT_ATOMS: atom_id res chain seq x y z
N MET A 1 16.96 18.63 28.90
CA MET A 1 16.10 17.53 28.40
C MET A 1 15.08 18.14 27.46
N SER A 2 15.19 17.85 26.16
CA SER A 2 14.41 18.52 25.10
C SER A 2 13.07 17.78 24.87
N MET A 3 11.96 18.46 25.12
CA MET A 3 10.58 17.98 24.92
C MET A 3 10.03 18.31 23.51
N PHE A 4 10.88 18.38 22.48
CA PHE A 4 10.46 18.67 21.10
C PHE A 4 10.36 17.42 20.20
N LYS A 5 10.59 16.21 20.73
CA LYS A 5 10.60 14.97 19.93
C LYS A 5 9.23 14.32 19.72
N THR A 6 8.15 14.86 20.26
CA THR A 6 6.84 14.21 20.28
C THR A 6 5.88 14.63 19.16
N LEU A 7 6.31 15.51 18.23
CA LEU A 7 5.44 16.09 17.19
C LEU A 7 5.79 15.69 15.74
N GLN A 8 6.76 14.80 15.51
CA GLN A 8 7.36 14.62 14.18
C GLN A 8 7.25 13.23 13.54
N SER A 9 6.61 12.25 14.17
CA SER A 9 6.33 10.97 13.49
C SER A 9 4.84 10.78 13.33
N ASN A 10 4.23 11.49 12.38
CA ASN A 10 2.91 11.07 11.93
C ASN A 10 3.12 9.76 11.15
N PRO A 11 2.53 8.63 11.57
CA PRO A 11 2.62 7.39 10.81
C PRO A 11 2.01 7.66 9.42
N GLY A 12 2.72 7.25 8.38
CA GLY A 12 2.19 7.43 7.03
C GLY A 12 0.91 6.61 6.81
N ILE A 13 0.07 6.97 5.85
CA ILE A 13 -1.18 6.25 5.59
C ILE A 13 -1.01 5.34 4.38
N ILE A 14 -1.23 4.05 4.59
CA ILE A 14 -1.32 3.05 3.54
C ILE A 14 -2.77 2.60 3.42
N THR A 15 -3.40 2.84 2.28
CA THR A 15 -4.76 2.36 1.99
C THR A 15 -4.70 1.08 1.14
N PHE A 16 -5.45 0.06 1.57
CA PHE A 16 -5.57 -1.21 0.90
C PHE A 16 -7.01 -1.44 0.42
N TYR A 17 -7.21 -1.38 -0.90
CA TYR A 17 -8.45 -1.74 -1.57
C TYR A 17 -8.50 -3.24 -1.78
N LYS A 18 -9.41 -3.92 -1.08
CA LYS A 18 -9.63 -5.37 -1.17
C LYS A 18 -10.39 -5.75 -2.43
N SER A 19 -10.22 -7.00 -2.83
CA SER A 19 -10.92 -7.67 -3.93
C SER A 19 -11.37 -9.06 -3.50
N SER A 20 -12.66 -9.34 -3.35
CA SER A 20 -13.09 -10.68 -2.91
C SER A 20 -12.71 -11.78 -3.90
N ILE A 21 -12.38 -11.41 -5.14
CA ILE A 21 -12.02 -12.30 -6.24
C ILE A 21 -10.52 -12.65 -6.21
N ALA A 22 -9.67 -11.75 -5.69
CA ALA A 22 -8.23 -11.97 -5.72
C ALA A 22 -7.76 -12.87 -4.57
N SER A 23 -7.32 -14.08 -4.91
CA SER A 23 -6.82 -15.09 -3.96
C SER A 23 -5.63 -14.62 -3.10
N LYS A 24 -4.88 -13.62 -3.57
CA LYS A 24 -3.65 -13.12 -2.93
C LYS A 24 -3.88 -12.03 -1.88
N ASN A 25 -5.11 -11.59 -1.65
CA ASN A 25 -5.37 -10.51 -0.70
C ASN A 25 -4.96 -10.85 0.72
N HIS A 26 -5.20 -12.10 1.13
CA HIS A 26 -4.84 -12.55 2.47
C HIS A 26 -3.33 -12.41 2.69
N ASP A 27 -2.51 -12.79 1.71
CA ASP A 27 -1.06 -12.69 1.78
C ASP A 27 -0.59 -11.23 1.82
N LEU A 28 -1.17 -10.36 0.98
CA LEU A 28 -0.87 -8.92 0.97
C LEU A 28 -1.22 -8.25 2.30
N LEU A 29 -2.42 -8.51 2.79
CA LEU A 29 -2.92 -7.95 4.05
C LEU A 29 -2.10 -8.44 5.25
N HIS A 30 -1.78 -9.74 5.26
CA HIS A 30 -0.94 -10.32 6.30
C HIS A 30 0.46 -9.69 6.30
N LEU A 31 1.07 -9.48 5.14
CA LEU A 31 2.36 -8.81 5.03
C LEU A 31 2.33 -7.34 5.49
N LEU A 32 1.26 -6.60 5.18
CA LEU A 32 1.07 -5.24 5.69
C LEU A 32 1.01 -5.26 7.23
N LYS A 33 0.11 -6.06 7.81
CA LYS A 33 -0.02 -6.16 9.28
C LYS A 33 1.29 -6.58 9.97
N LEU A 34 2.04 -7.51 9.37
CA LEU A 34 3.35 -7.91 9.89
C LEU A 34 4.40 -6.80 9.88
N ASN A 35 4.36 -5.90 8.89
CA ASN A 35 5.34 -4.82 8.75
C ASN A 35 4.90 -3.52 9.40
N GLN A 36 3.68 -3.46 9.94
CA GLN A 36 3.12 -2.30 10.63
C GLN A 36 3.86 -1.98 11.94
N HIS A 37 4.43 -2.99 12.60
CA HIS A 37 5.14 -2.85 13.86
C HIS A 37 6.65 -3.14 13.70
N PRO A 38 7.55 -2.32 14.29
CA PRO A 38 8.98 -2.52 14.22
C PRO A 38 9.37 -3.80 14.97
N LYS A 39 10.08 -4.69 14.28
CA LYS A 39 10.73 -5.85 14.91
C LYS A 39 11.78 -5.32 15.88
N THR A 40 11.66 -5.65 17.16
CA THR A 40 12.75 -5.46 18.14
C THR A 40 13.98 -6.20 17.64
N GLN A 41 15.04 -5.44 17.34
CA GLN A 41 16.31 -5.98 16.87
C GLN A 41 16.97 -6.80 17.99
N ASP A 42 17.47 -7.98 17.66
CA ASP A 42 18.73 -8.44 18.22
C ASP A 42 19.60 -9.02 17.09
N LEU A 43 20.89 -8.70 17.16
CA LEU A 43 21.88 -8.84 16.09
C LEU A 43 22.09 -10.30 15.65
N SER A 44 22.24 -10.53 14.34
CA SER A 44 23.45 -11.16 13.80
C SER A 44 23.43 -11.18 12.27
N THR A 45 24.56 -10.74 11.73
CA THR A 45 25.02 -10.83 10.35
C THR A 45 24.84 -12.23 9.75
N THR A 46 24.21 -12.30 8.58
CA THR A 46 24.75 -12.91 7.34
C THR A 46 23.58 -13.25 6.42
N VAL A 47 23.58 -12.57 5.28
CA VAL A 47 22.63 -12.63 4.18
C VAL A 47 22.57 -14.06 3.63
N GLN A 48 21.44 -14.79 3.79
CA GLN A 48 20.90 -15.75 2.77
C GLN A 48 19.70 -16.64 3.20
N SER A 49 19.15 -16.57 4.41
CA SER A 49 18.09 -17.53 4.84
C SER A 49 16.78 -16.88 5.33
N PHE A 50 16.35 -15.78 4.69
CA PHE A 50 15.26 -14.93 5.18
C PHE A 50 13.84 -15.53 5.20
N TRP A 51 13.58 -16.66 4.54
CA TRP A 51 12.22 -17.23 4.45
C TRP A 51 11.97 -18.50 5.27
N SER A 52 13.01 -19.18 5.77
CA SER A 52 12.85 -20.43 6.55
C SER A 52 12.64 -20.23 8.06
N ARG A 53 12.59 -18.99 8.55
CA ARG A 53 12.27 -18.65 9.97
C ARG A 53 10.82 -18.19 10.19
N LEU A 54 9.95 -18.35 9.19
CA LEU A 54 8.51 -18.08 9.30
C LEU A 54 7.74 -19.05 10.21
N THR A 55 8.41 -20.03 10.83
CA THR A 55 7.82 -21.00 11.75
C THR A 55 8.67 -21.21 13.01
N LYS A 56 8.49 -20.32 14.00
CA LYS A 56 8.33 -20.65 15.44
C LYS A 56 8.41 -19.38 16.25
N GLY A 57 7.31 -19.08 16.94
CA GLY A 57 7.18 -17.92 17.80
C GLY A 57 7.97 -18.04 19.09
N ASP A 58 8.13 -16.91 19.76
CA ASP A 58 7.71 -16.79 21.16
C ASP A 58 7.42 -15.33 21.47
N GLU A 59 6.44 -15.11 22.35
CA GLU A 59 5.97 -13.82 22.82
C GLU A 59 7.02 -13.18 23.73
N SER A 60 7.39 -11.92 23.45
CA SER A 60 7.53 -10.84 24.44
C SER A 60 8.47 -9.74 23.95
N LYS A 61 7.90 -8.57 23.63
CA LYS A 61 8.31 -7.22 24.07
C LYS A 61 7.75 -6.16 23.11
N LYS A 62 6.87 -5.31 23.65
CA LYS A 62 6.18 -4.21 22.96
C LYS A 62 7.18 -3.11 22.55
N SER A 63 7.44 -2.97 21.26
CA SER A 63 7.96 -1.74 20.64
C SER A 63 6.77 -0.89 20.17
N SER A 64 6.45 0.16 20.93
CA SER A 64 5.23 0.97 20.78
C SER A 64 5.36 2.09 19.73
N GLY A 65 5.68 1.75 18.49
CA GLY A 65 5.67 2.70 17.37
C GLY A 65 5.04 2.07 16.15
N ILE A 66 3.84 2.49 15.76
CA ILE A 66 3.23 2.09 14.49
C ILE A 66 4.02 2.78 13.36
N ARG A 67 4.49 2.01 12.37
CA ARG A 67 5.27 2.55 11.23
C ARG A 67 4.39 3.31 10.24
N TYR A 68 3.16 2.85 10.07
CA TYR A 68 2.13 3.43 9.22
C TYR A 68 0.75 2.97 9.68
N ASP A 69 -0.25 3.80 9.42
CA ASP A 69 -1.64 3.46 9.61
C ASP A 69 -2.14 2.71 8.37
N LEU A 70 -2.86 1.62 8.60
CA LEU A 70 -3.42 0.78 7.53
C LEU A 70 -4.92 1.03 7.44
N GLU A 71 -5.36 1.61 6.33
CA GLU A 71 -6.77 1.77 6.01
C GLU A 71 -7.22 0.64 5.09
N GLU A 72 -8.12 -0.20 5.59
CA GLU A 72 -8.69 -1.30 4.83
C GLU A 72 -10.01 -0.87 4.19
N ILE A 73 -10.05 -0.86 2.86
CA ILE A 73 -11.26 -0.55 2.08
C ILE A 73 -11.89 -1.85 1.59
N GLU A 74 -13.14 -2.04 1.97
CA GLU A 74 -13.93 -3.22 1.61
C GLU A 74 -14.18 -3.34 0.10
N ASP A 75 -14.43 -4.57 -0.34
CA ASP A 75 -14.62 -4.87 -1.76
C ASP A 75 -15.80 -4.10 -2.38
N GLY A 76 -15.64 -3.72 -3.64
CA GLY A 76 -16.62 -2.94 -4.38
C GLY A 76 -16.73 -1.48 -3.94
N ARG A 77 -15.83 -0.97 -3.09
CA ARG A 77 -15.69 0.48 -2.88
C ARG A 77 -14.65 1.07 -3.83
N LEU A 78 -15.05 2.13 -4.53
CA LEU A 78 -14.17 2.91 -5.38
C LEU A 78 -13.36 3.92 -4.54
N PRO A 79 -12.15 4.28 -4.97
CA PRO A 79 -11.50 5.50 -4.50
C PRO A 79 -12.41 6.71 -4.76
N THR A 80 -12.43 7.67 -3.85
CA THR A 80 -13.08 8.97 -4.08
C THR A 80 -12.46 9.69 -5.28
N TYR A 81 -13.15 10.69 -5.82
CA TYR A 81 -12.67 11.42 -7.00
C TYR A 81 -11.27 12.02 -6.80
N ASP A 82 -11.02 12.62 -5.64
CA ASP A 82 -9.71 13.18 -5.30
C ASP A 82 -8.64 12.09 -5.14
N GLN A 83 -8.97 10.98 -4.47
CA GLN A 83 -8.08 9.83 -4.34
C GLN A 83 -7.73 9.25 -5.71
N LEU A 84 -8.71 9.11 -6.60
CA LEU A 84 -8.52 8.64 -7.97
C LEU A 84 -7.58 9.57 -8.74
N LYS A 85 -7.79 10.88 -8.66
CA LYS A 85 -6.93 11.90 -9.29
C LYS A 85 -5.48 11.79 -8.81
N LEU A 86 -5.29 11.60 -7.50
CA LEU A 86 -3.96 11.39 -6.92
C LEU A 86 -3.33 10.07 -7.40
N ILE A 87 -4.06 8.96 -7.34
CA ILE A 87 -3.57 7.65 -7.80
C ILE A 87 -3.12 7.72 -9.26
N LEU A 88 -3.90 8.36 -10.13
CA LEU A 88 -3.57 8.50 -11.55
C LEU A 88 -2.36 9.41 -11.78
N SER A 89 -2.12 10.38 -10.89
CA SER A 89 -0.92 11.21 -10.93
C SER A 89 0.36 10.43 -10.61
N TYR A 90 0.26 9.28 -9.91
CA TYR A 90 1.40 8.41 -9.58
C TYR A 90 1.87 7.56 -10.77
N SER A 91 1.31 7.77 -11.97
CA SER A 91 1.56 7.04 -13.23
C SER A 91 2.94 7.24 -13.87
N ASN A 92 3.94 7.69 -13.12
CA ASN A 92 5.33 7.72 -13.56
C ASN A 92 5.74 6.35 -14.15
N LEU A 93 6.77 6.31 -15.01
CA LEU A 93 7.15 5.18 -15.88
C LEU A 93 7.12 3.77 -15.24
N ASN A 94 7.28 3.65 -13.93
CA ASN A 94 7.27 2.37 -13.19
C ASN A 94 5.87 1.88 -12.77
N ASN A 95 4.86 2.76 -12.70
CA ASN A 95 3.53 2.48 -12.15
C ASN A 95 2.43 2.45 -13.22
N ASP A 96 2.73 2.83 -14.46
CA ASP A 96 1.76 2.86 -15.57
C ASP A 96 1.13 1.49 -15.84
N SER A 97 1.92 0.41 -15.70
CA SER A 97 1.44 -0.97 -15.81
C SER A 97 0.41 -1.31 -14.72
N ILE A 98 0.66 -0.86 -13.48
CA ILE A 98 -0.22 -1.07 -12.33
C ILE A 98 -1.54 -0.33 -12.56
N ILE A 99 -1.48 0.92 -13.00
CA ILE A 99 -2.68 1.72 -13.27
C ILE A 99 -3.49 1.11 -14.41
N LYS A 100 -2.86 0.65 -15.49
CA LYS A 100 -3.57 -0.07 -16.56
C LYS A 100 -4.24 -1.36 -16.08
N GLN A 101 -3.60 -2.09 -15.17
CA GLN A 101 -4.20 -3.31 -14.61
C GLN A 101 -5.35 -3.02 -13.66
N THR A 102 -5.29 -1.90 -12.93
CA THR A 102 -6.30 -1.50 -11.93
C THR A 102 -7.44 -0.72 -12.54
N PHE A 103 -7.18 0.06 -13.59
CA PHE A 103 -8.13 0.91 -14.30
C PHE A 103 -8.05 0.70 -15.82
N PRO A 104 -8.37 -0.51 -16.33
CA PRO A 104 -8.15 -0.88 -17.73
C PRO A 104 -8.94 -0.05 -18.75
N LYS A 105 -10.05 0.56 -18.32
CA LYS A 105 -10.92 1.38 -19.19
C LYS A 105 -10.54 2.86 -19.23
N PHE A 106 -9.59 3.30 -18.40
CA PHE A 106 -9.15 4.69 -18.38
C PHE A 106 -8.27 5.00 -19.60
N GLN A 107 -8.60 6.08 -20.29
CA GLN A 107 -7.87 6.53 -21.47
C GLN A 107 -6.75 7.49 -21.08
N LYS A 108 -5.62 7.42 -21.78
CA LYS A 108 -4.48 8.31 -21.58
C LYS A 108 -4.32 9.21 -22.81
N ILE A 109 -4.48 10.53 -22.65
CA ILE A 109 -4.26 11.54 -23.68
C ILE A 109 -3.03 12.36 -23.31
N ASN A 110 -2.06 12.48 -24.22
CA ASN A 110 -0.82 13.24 -24.01
C ASN A 110 -0.07 12.89 -22.72
N GLY A 111 -0.11 11.61 -22.31
CA GLY A 111 0.55 11.16 -21.09
C GLY A 111 -0.27 11.38 -19.81
N ILE A 112 -1.48 11.92 -19.90
CA ILE A 112 -2.37 12.21 -18.76
C ILE A 112 -3.60 11.31 -18.85
N TYR A 113 -3.98 10.67 -17.74
CA TYR A 113 -5.22 9.90 -17.67
C TYR A 113 -6.44 10.83 -17.63
N LEU A 114 -7.42 10.55 -18.49
CA LEU A 114 -8.71 11.23 -18.45
C LEU A 114 -9.49 10.74 -17.23
N LEU A 115 -9.82 11.67 -16.35
CA LEU A 115 -10.71 11.40 -15.24
C LEU A 115 -12.17 11.42 -15.70
N PRO A 116 -13.01 10.56 -15.10
CA PRO A 116 -14.47 10.64 -15.29
C PRO A 116 -15.03 11.96 -14.74
N ASP A 117 -16.29 12.25 -15.08
CA ASP A 117 -17.03 13.33 -14.42
C ASP A 117 -17.22 12.99 -12.94
N GLU A 118 -16.89 13.92 -12.04
CA GLU A 118 -16.99 13.75 -10.58
C GLU A 118 -18.40 13.29 -10.15
N ASN A 119 -19.44 13.85 -10.77
CA ASN A 119 -20.85 13.54 -10.49
C ASN A 119 -21.29 12.15 -10.95
N LYS A 120 -20.45 11.41 -11.69
CA LYS A 120 -20.77 10.10 -12.26
C LYS A 120 -19.82 9.01 -11.79
N LEU A 121 -19.04 9.24 -10.75
CA LEU A 121 -17.99 8.32 -10.30
C LEU A 121 -18.50 6.88 -10.11
N ASP A 122 -19.73 6.71 -9.60
CA ASP A 122 -20.35 5.41 -9.38
C ASP A 122 -20.60 4.61 -10.68
N ASP A 123 -20.78 5.28 -11.82
CA ASP A 123 -20.95 4.63 -13.13
C ASP A 123 -19.67 3.90 -13.57
N TYR A 124 -18.53 4.22 -12.95
CA TYR A 124 -17.22 3.68 -13.28
C TYR A 124 -16.77 2.57 -12.31
N LYS A 125 -17.68 2.05 -11.49
CA LYS A 125 -17.39 0.96 -10.55
C LYS A 125 -16.79 -0.27 -11.22
N ASP A 126 -17.32 -0.63 -12.38
CA ASP A 126 -16.84 -1.77 -13.20
C ASP A 126 -15.53 -1.50 -13.93
N TRP A 127 -14.92 -0.34 -13.71
CA TRP A 127 -13.64 0.06 -14.30
C TRP A 127 -12.50 -0.10 -13.30
N PHE A 128 -12.82 -0.27 -12.02
CA PHE A 128 -11.85 -0.53 -10.96
C PHE A 128 -11.67 -2.03 -10.74
N ASN A 129 -10.44 -2.49 -10.84
CA ASN A 129 -10.05 -3.88 -10.68
C ASN A 129 -9.09 -4.02 -9.48
N PRO A 130 -9.62 -4.19 -8.26
CA PRO A 130 -8.79 -4.41 -7.07
C PRO A 130 -8.09 -5.79 -7.13
N PRO A 131 -7.03 -6.04 -6.35
CA PRO A 131 -6.53 -5.25 -5.23
C PRO A 131 -5.67 -4.05 -5.67
N LEU A 132 -5.64 -3.03 -4.82
CA LEU A 132 -4.74 -1.89 -4.95
C LEU A 132 -4.26 -1.47 -3.56
N ILE A 133 -2.95 -1.31 -3.41
CA ILE A 133 -2.30 -0.76 -2.22
C ILE A 133 -1.75 0.61 -2.62
N VAL A 134 -2.05 1.63 -1.83
CA VAL A 134 -1.61 3.02 -2.06
C VAL A 134 -0.92 3.53 -0.81
N ASP A 135 0.32 3.96 -0.95
CA ASP A 135 1.02 4.76 0.04
C ASP A 135 0.90 6.24 -0.39
N TRP A 136 0.08 6.99 0.36
CA TRP A 136 -0.21 8.38 0.01
C TRP A 136 0.99 9.29 0.23
N ASP A 137 1.78 9.03 1.27
CA ASP A 137 2.91 9.88 1.65
C ASP A 137 4.10 9.69 0.71
N LYS A 138 4.34 8.46 0.26
CA LYS A 138 5.45 8.14 -0.65
C LYS A 138 5.05 8.17 -2.12
N SER A 139 3.77 8.34 -2.43
CA SER A 139 3.24 8.34 -3.80
C SER A 139 3.56 7.03 -4.55
N ILE A 140 3.50 5.89 -3.84
CA ILE A 140 3.79 4.55 -4.38
C ILE A 140 2.50 3.74 -4.39
N ILE A 141 2.30 2.96 -5.47
CA ILE A 141 1.18 2.03 -5.57
C ILE A 141 1.69 0.62 -5.83
N ALA A 142 0.94 -0.37 -5.35
CA ALA A 142 1.23 -1.78 -5.55
C ALA A 142 -0.04 -2.58 -5.79
N LYS A 143 0.06 -3.65 -6.59
CA LYS A 143 -1.05 -4.57 -6.88
C LYS A 143 -0.72 -6.02 -6.52
N ASP A 144 0.57 -6.32 -6.36
CA ASP A 144 1.09 -7.65 -6.12
C ASP A 144 2.15 -7.66 -5.01
N LEU A 145 2.64 -8.86 -4.70
CA LEU A 145 3.63 -9.08 -3.64
C LEU A 145 4.96 -8.40 -3.96
N GLU A 146 5.35 -8.30 -5.23
CA GLU A 146 6.60 -7.64 -5.62
C GLU A 146 6.50 -6.12 -5.44
N GLY A 147 5.42 -5.51 -5.92
CA GLY A 147 5.13 -4.09 -5.70
C GLY A 147 5.02 -3.76 -4.22
N LEU A 148 4.38 -4.63 -3.43
CA LEU A 148 4.26 -4.44 -1.98
C LEU A 148 5.63 -4.43 -1.29
N LYS A 149 6.56 -5.29 -1.70
CA LYS A 149 7.93 -5.29 -1.15
C LYS A 149 8.60 -3.93 -1.39
N LYS A 150 8.55 -3.42 -2.62
CA LYS A 150 9.11 -2.11 -2.98
C LYS A 150 8.46 -0.98 -2.19
N LEU A 151 7.14 -1.02 -2.02
CA LEU A 151 6.39 -0.04 -1.23
C LEU A 151 6.84 -0.04 0.24
N LEU A 152 7.14 -1.21 0.81
CA LEU A 152 7.56 -1.34 2.21
C LEU A 152 9.04 -1.04 2.49
N GLU A 153 9.91 -1.02 1.47
CA GLU A 153 11.36 -0.76 1.62
C GLU A 153 11.67 0.48 2.48
N PRO A 154 11.02 1.64 2.30
CA PRO A 154 11.38 2.83 3.05
C PRO A 154 10.80 2.86 4.47
N TYR A 155 10.06 1.82 4.90
CA TYR A 155 9.63 1.61 6.29
C TYR A 155 10.50 0.60 7.04
N GLN A 156 11.53 0.04 6.39
CA GLN A 156 12.44 -0.93 7.00
C GLN A 156 13.66 -0.29 7.68
N GLN A 157 13.89 1.01 7.45
CA GLN A 157 14.93 1.82 8.09
C GLN A 157 14.54 2.19 9.52
#